data_AF-A0A227HK95-F1
#
_entry.id   AF-A0A227HK95-F1
#
_cell.length_a   1.000
_cell.length_b   1.000
_cell.length_c   1.000
_cell.angle_alpha   90.00
_cell.angle_beta   90.00
_cell.angle_gamma   90.00
#
_symmetry.space_group_name_H-M   'P 1'
#
loop_
_entity.id
_entity.type
_entity.pdbx_description
1 polymer ?
#
loop_
_entity_poly.entity_id
_entity_poly.type
_entity_poly.pdbx_seq_one_letter_code
_entity_poly.pdbx_strand_id
1 'polypeptide(L)' 'MAITVNTNVAALVAQRHLTSATDMLNQSMERLSSGKRINSAKDDAAG' A
#
# COMPACT_ATOMS: atom_id res chain seq x y z
N MET A 1 28.72 4.92 -3.66
CA MET A 1 27.30 5.28 -3.82
C MET A 1 27.12 5.93 -5.17
N ALA A 2 26.77 5.12 -6.18
CA ALA A 2 26.53 5.64 -7.52
C ALA A 2 25.14 6.29 -7.53
N ILE A 3 25.09 7.61 -7.64
CA ILE A 3 23.85 8.29 -8.06
C ILE A 3 23.73 7.98 -9.55
N THR A 4 22.90 6.99 -9.87
CA THR A 4 22.53 6.65 -11.23
C THR A 4 21.89 7.89 -11.84
N VAL A 5 22.59 8.55 -12.76
CA VAL A 5 22.16 9.79 -13.44
C VAL A 5 20.78 9.64 -14.12
N ASN A 6 20.35 8.40 -14.38
CA ASN A 6 19.08 8.04 -15.01
C ASN A 6 18.01 7.50 -14.03
N THR A 7 18.29 7.41 -12.74
CA THR A 7 17.31 6.94 -11.73
C THR A 7 16.88 8.12 -10.86
N ASN A 8 15.70 8.67 -11.15
CA ASN A 8 15.13 9.73 -10.33
C ASN A 8 14.69 9.14 -8.97
N VAL A 9 15.52 9.30 -7.95
CA VAL A 9 15.26 8.82 -6.60
C VAL A 9 13.99 9.43 -6.01
N ALA A 10 13.66 10.69 -6.33
CA ALA A 10 12.42 11.31 -5.91
C ALA A 10 11.20 10.65 -6.56
N ALA A 11 11.28 10.31 -7.86
CA ALA A 11 10.24 9.56 -8.55
C ALA A 11 10.10 8.12 -8.00
N LEU A 12 11.21 7.47 -7.65
CA LEU A 12 11.19 6.13 -7.04
C LEU A 12 10.55 6.15 -5.64
N VAL A 13 10.87 7.16 -4.83
CA VAL A 13 10.26 7.35 -3.51
C VAL A 13 8.78 7.69 -3.65
N ALA A 14 8.42 8.59 -4.57
CA ALA A 14 7.02 8.91 -4.88
C ALA A 14 6.26 7.67 -5.36
N GLN A 15 6.87 6.82 -6.20
CA GLN A 15 6.27 5.58 -6.67
C GLN A 15 6.06 4.59 -5.53
N ARG A 16 7.01 4.46 -4.59
CA ARG A 16 6.84 3.62 -3.38
C ARG A 16 5.70 4.12 -2.50
N HIS A 17 5.62 5.43 -2.27
CA HIS A 17 4.52 6.02 -1.51
C HIS A 17 3.18 5.88 -2.23
N LEU A 18 3.17 6.01 -3.57
CA LEU A 18 1.97 5.79 -4.37
C LEU A 18 1.49 4.34 -4.28
N THR A 19 2.37 3.36 -4.42
CA THR A 19 2.02 1.94 -4.23
C THR A 19 1.42 1.71 -2.84
N SER A 20 2.05 2.24 -1.78
CA SER A 20 1.51 2.12 -0.42
C SER A 20 0.16 2.82 -0.25
N ALA A 21 -0.04 3.99 -0.85
CA ALA A 21 -1.31 4.72 -0.81
C ALA A 21 -2.41 3.97 -1.57
N THR A 22 -2.09 3.36 -2.71
CA THR A 22 -3.00 2.51 -3.47
C THR A 22 -3.40 1.25 -2.68
N ASP A 23 -2.46 0.61 -1.99
CA ASP A 23 -2.76 -0.54 -1.13
C ASP A 23 -3.68 -0.16 0.04
N MET A 24 -3.41 0.97 0.70
CA MET A 24 -4.29 1.51 1.75
C MET A 24 -5.68 1.87 1.22
N LEU A 25 -5.76 2.44 0.01
CA LEU A 25 -7.03 2.75 -0.63
C LEU A 25 -7.81 1.47 -0.94
N ASN A 26 -7.17 0.46 -1.51
CA ASN A 26 -7.79 -0.83 -1.79
C ASN A 26 -8.31 -1.50 -0.53
N GLN A 27 -7.54 -1.49 0.56
CA GLN A 27 -8.00 -2.02 1.86
C GLN A 27 -9.18 -1.21 2.43
N SER A 28 -9.16 0.11 2.27
CA SER A 28 -10.26 0.98 2.70
C SER A 28 -11.53 0.72 1.89
N MET A 29 -11.41 0.52 0.58
CA MET A 29 -12.49 0.14 -0.32
C MET A 29 -13.04 -1.25 0.00
N GLU A 30 -12.17 -2.21 0.32
CA GLU A 30 -12.56 -3.54 0.75
C GLU A 30 -13.40 -3.47 2.04
N ARG A 31 -12.93 -2.74 3.06
CA ARG A 31 -13.65 -2.51 4.33
C ARG A 31 -14.97 -1.78 4.15
N LEU A 32 -15.01 -0.80 3.24
CA LEU A 32 -16.23 -0.05 2.92
C LEU A 32 -17.25 -0.96 2.23
N SER A 33 -16.81 -1.77 1.26
CA SER A 33 -17.68 -2.67 0.51
C SER A 33 -18.23 -3.82 1.34
N SER A 34 -17.49 -4.29 2.34
CA SER A 34 -17.94 -5.37 3.21
C SER A 34 -18.73 -4.90 4.44
N GLY A 35 -18.62 -3.61 4.79
CA GLY A 35 -19.15 -3.05 6.04
C GLY A 35 -18.51 -3.62 7.31
N LYS A 36 -17.46 -4.44 7.18
CA LYS A 36 -16.73 -5.06 8.30
C LYS A 36 -15.30 -4.55 8.36
N ARG A 37 -14.85 -4.16 9.55
CA ARG A 37 -13.49 -3.65 9.82
C ARG A 37 -12.39 -4.69 9.51
N ILE A 38 -12.74 -5.98 9.55
CA ILE A 38 -11.87 -7.15 9.35
C ILE A 38 -12.52 -7.99 8.24
N ASN A 39 -11.81 -8.19 7.11
CA ASN A 39 -12.38 -8.82 5.92
C ASN A 39 -11.74 -10.14 5.52
N SER A 40 -10.60 -10.50 6.09
CA SER A 40 -9.95 -11.77 5.81
C SER A 40 -9.46 -12.45 7.09
N ALA A 41 -9.35 -13.77 7.07
CA ALA A 41 -8.67 -14.57 8.10
C ALA A 41 -7.18 -14.20 8.26
N LYS A 42 -6.63 -13.35 7.38
CA LYS A 42 -5.29 -12.80 7.47
C LYS A 42 -5.23 -11.54 8.35
N ASP A 43 -6.34 -10.81 8.47
CA ASP A 43 -6.49 -9.70 9.42
C ASP A 43 -6.75 -10.19 10.85
N ASP A 44 -7.03 -11.49 11.02
CA ASP A 44 -7.31 -12.17 12.29
C ASP A 44 -6.39 -13.40 12.48
N ALA A 45 -5.07 -13.22 12.40
CA ALA A 45 -4.11 -14.29 12.67
C ALA A 45 -3.91 -14.57 14.18
N ALA A 46 -4.73 -13.97 15.05
CA ALA A 46 -4.68 -14.10 16.51
C ALA A 46 -6.01 -14.61 17.12
N GLY A 47 -7.00 -14.93 16.29
CA GLY A 47 -8.31 -15.46 16.67
C GLY A 47 -8.51 -16.91 16.22
#